data_AF-A0A3Q3GWB2-F1
#
_entry.id   AF-A0A3Q3GWB2-F1
#
_cell.length_a   1.000
_cell.length_b   1.000
_cell.length_c   1.000
_cell.angle_alpha   90.00
_cell.angle_beta   90.00
_cell.angle_gamma   90.00
#
_symmetry.space_group_name_H-M   'P 1'
#
loop_
_entity.id
_entity.type
_entity.pdbx_description
1 polymer ?
#
loop_
_entity_poly.entity_id
_entity_poly.type
_entity_poly.pdbx_seq_one_letter_code
_entity_poly.pdbx_strand_id
1 'polypeptide(L)'
;MNTKIPSSVCVGISTCPHPPQRQPEVDQGNGKSGLSGYYYQGVWRSLGGTKVHQFNNSSAISQCLKGKVVHMYGDSTLRQWFEYFDQTGPYMIWDNAKNILVTYRSIRRAVIRLLNRAPDTLVVIMTANLRGLTPSESLNYSDWYTLQLDKVLRAVFKGFNVRLVDAWEMTLAHHLPHNIHPGRPIVKNMIDILLSYICTK
;
A
#
# COMPACT_ATOMS: atom_id res chain seq x y z
N MET A 1 -32.62 -24.79 -36.56
CA MET A 1 -33.69 -24.81 -35.53
C MET A 1 -33.06 -25.10 -34.19
N ASN A 2 -33.28 -24.19 -33.24
CA ASN A 2 -32.96 -24.36 -31.82
C ASN A 2 -33.80 -25.49 -31.22
N THR A 3 -33.18 -26.35 -30.42
CA THR A 3 -33.85 -26.99 -29.27
C THR A 3 -32.82 -27.24 -28.16
N LYS A 4 -32.73 -26.28 -27.23
CA LYS A 4 -32.26 -26.48 -25.85
C LYS A 4 -33.38 -27.12 -25.04
N ILE A 5 -33.11 -28.18 -24.27
CA ILE A 5 -33.85 -28.57 -23.06
C ILE A 5 -32.90 -29.45 -22.18
N PRO A 6 -33.02 -29.49 -20.84
CA PRO A 6 -32.80 -28.41 -19.87
C PRO A 6 -31.72 -28.78 -18.82
N SER A 7 -31.33 -27.78 -18.03
CA SER A 7 -30.56 -27.90 -16.80
C SER A 7 -31.18 -28.91 -15.82
N SER A 8 -30.41 -29.92 -15.42
CA SER A 8 -30.74 -30.77 -14.27
C SER A 8 -30.87 -29.90 -13.02
N VAL A 9 -32.08 -29.84 -12.51
CA VAL A 9 -32.45 -29.29 -11.21
C VAL A 9 -31.95 -30.26 -10.15
N CYS A 10 -31.07 -29.82 -9.25
CA CYS A 10 -30.79 -30.58 -8.02
C CYS A 10 -31.78 -30.14 -6.94
N VAL A 11 -32.74 -31.01 -6.63
CA VAL A 11 -33.58 -30.96 -5.43
C VAL A 11 -33.00 -31.96 -4.43
N GLY A 12 -32.78 -31.55 -3.17
CA GLY A 12 -32.48 -32.45 -2.05
C GLY A 12 -31.05 -32.36 -1.52
N ILE A 13 -30.93 -32.32 -0.19
CA ILE A 13 -29.67 -32.27 0.57
C ILE A 13 -28.96 -33.63 0.40
N SER A 14 -28.01 -33.69 -0.53
CA SER A 14 -26.96 -34.72 -0.59
C SER A 14 -25.82 -34.16 -1.43
N THR A 15 -24.62 -34.10 -0.85
CA THR A 15 -23.43 -33.50 -1.46
C THR A 15 -23.06 -34.23 -2.76
N CYS A 16 -23.14 -33.54 -3.90
CA CYS A 16 -22.57 -34.02 -5.15
C CYS A 16 -21.03 -34.09 -5.02
N PRO A 17 -20.37 -35.23 -5.32
CA PRO A 17 -18.91 -35.30 -5.32
C PRO A 17 -18.37 -34.45 -6.49
N HIS A 18 -17.73 -33.33 -6.17
CA HIS A 18 -16.98 -32.55 -7.17
C HIS A 18 -15.70 -33.32 -7.56
N PRO A 19 -15.41 -33.50 -8.85
CA PRO A 19 -14.10 -33.97 -9.28
C PRO A 19 -13.03 -32.95 -8.84
N PRO A 20 -11.80 -33.40 -8.50
CA PRO A 20 -10.77 -32.52 -7.98
C PRO A 20 -10.48 -31.42 -9.00
N GLN A 21 -10.86 -30.18 -8.66
CA GLN A 21 -10.50 -29.02 -9.43
C GLN A 21 -8.98 -28.88 -9.34
N ARG A 22 -8.29 -29.08 -10.47
CA ARG A 22 -6.91 -28.64 -10.64
C ARG A 22 -6.86 -27.18 -10.24
N GLN A 23 -6.10 -26.87 -9.21
CA GLN A 23 -5.76 -25.48 -8.88
C GLN A 23 -5.17 -24.85 -10.15
N PRO A 24 -5.59 -23.62 -10.52
CA PRO A 24 -4.94 -22.92 -11.61
C PRO A 24 -3.46 -22.75 -11.24
N GLU A 25 -2.62 -23.36 -12.07
CA GLU A 25 -1.18 -23.19 -12.09
C GLU A 25 -0.86 -21.69 -12.04
N VAL A 26 -0.09 -21.28 -11.03
CA VAL A 26 0.38 -19.89 -10.92
C VAL A 26 1.25 -19.65 -12.15
N ASP A 27 0.74 -18.84 -13.07
CA ASP A 27 1.51 -18.32 -14.20
C ASP A 27 2.74 -17.58 -13.64
N GLN A 28 3.88 -18.25 -13.66
CA GLN A 28 5.19 -17.68 -13.30
C GLN A 28 5.66 -16.76 -14.43
N GLY A 29 4.90 -15.67 -14.62
CA GLY A 29 5.25 -14.59 -15.53
C GLY A 29 6.45 -13.80 -14.99
N ASN A 30 7.62 -14.13 -15.53
CA ASN A 30 8.81 -13.29 -15.61
C ASN A 30 9.35 -12.71 -14.28
N GLY A 31 10.11 -13.52 -13.53
CA GLY A 31 11.33 -13.11 -12.80
C GLY A 31 11.30 -11.93 -11.80
N LYS A 32 10.15 -11.35 -11.48
CA LYS A 32 10.02 -10.35 -10.42
C LYS A 32 9.57 -11.07 -9.17
N SER A 33 10.45 -11.14 -8.17
CA SER A 33 10.04 -11.54 -6.83
C SER A 33 8.80 -10.73 -6.44
N GLY A 34 7.77 -11.36 -5.90
CA GLY A 34 6.58 -10.66 -5.38
C GLY A 34 6.86 -9.68 -4.24
N LEU A 35 8.14 -9.53 -3.86
CA LEU A 35 8.69 -8.64 -2.84
C LEU A 35 8.95 -7.25 -3.44
N SER A 36 8.65 -6.23 -2.66
CA SER A 36 8.88 -4.81 -2.93
C SER A 36 10.31 -4.35 -2.60
N GLY A 37 11.03 -5.03 -1.70
CA GLY A 37 12.39 -4.66 -1.32
C GLY A 37 12.99 -5.42 -0.13
N TYR A 38 14.15 -4.94 0.34
CA TYR A 38 14.85 -5.47 1.52
C TYR A 38 15.69 -4.37 2.19
N TYR A 39 16.04 -4.57 3.47
CA TYR A 39 17.01 -3.71 4.16
C TYR A 39 18.45 -4.17 3.93
N TYR A 40 19.32 -3.22 3.64
CA TYR A 40 20.77 -3.41 3.66
C TYR A 40 21.42 -2.23 4.37
N GLN A 41 22.16 -2.51 5.45
CA GLN A 41 22.81 -1.49 6.28
C GLN A 41 21.83 -0.39 6.77
N GLY A 42 20.63 -0.78 7.19
CA GLY A 42 19.60 0.15 7.69
C GLY A 42 18.87 0.97 6.62
N VAL A 43 19.17 0.72 5.33
CA VAL A 43 18.57 1.43 4.20
C VAL A 43 17.71 0.48 3.37
N TRP A 44 16.50 0.90 3.05
CA TRP A 44 15.60 0.16 2.18
C TRP A 44 16.08 0.18 0.72
N ARG A 45 16.13 -1.00 0.11
CA ARG A 45 16.47 -1.21 -1.31
C ARG A 45 15.24 -1.76 -2.01
N SER A 46 14.65 -0.97 -2.91
CA SER A 46 13.48 -1.42 -3.68
C SER A 46 13.89 -2.37 -4.81
N LEU A 47 13.11 -3.42 -5.00
CA LEU A 47 13.21 -4.36 -6.12
C LEU A 47 12.31 -3.97 -7.30
N GLY A 48 11.40 -3.00 -7.10
CA GLY A 48 10.44 -2.53 -8.11
C GLY A 48 11.01 -1.59 -9.18
N GLY A 49 12.34 -1.54 -9.35
CA GLY A 49 13.02 -0.67 -10.33
C GLY A 49 13.11 0.81 -9.94
N THR A 50 12.55 1.22 -8.80
CA THR A 50 12.73 2.59 -8.28
C THR A 50 14.04 2.66 -7.51
N LYS A 51 14.94 3.54 -7.93
CA LYS A 51 16.14 3.85 -7.15
C LYS A 51 15.75 4.71 -5.96
N VAL A 52 15.91 4.17 -4.75
CA VAL A 52 15.65 4.90 -3.50
C VAL A 52 16.85 5.78 -3.16
N HIS A 53 16.60 7.08 -3.07
CA HIS A 53 17.56 8.10 -2.64
C HIS A 53 17.35 8.40 -1.16
N GLN A 54 18.44 8.62 -0.42
CA GLN A 54 18.36 9.07 0.97
C GLN A 54 18.31 10.59 1.02
N PHE A 55 17.31 11.13 1.70
CA PHE A 55 17.12 12.57 1.89
C PHE A 55 17.50 12.95 3.32
N ASN A 56 18.77 13.30 3.49
CA ASN A 56 19.33 13.66 4.81
C ASN A 56 19.47 15.18 5.01
N ASN A 57 19.25 15.97 3.96
CA ASN A 57 19.38 17.42 3.97
C ASN A 57 18.01 18.07 3.78
N SER A 58 17.52 18.78 4.80
CA SER A 58 16.22 19.48 4.76
C SER A 58 16.14 20.50 3.63
N SER A 59 17.21 21.25 3.34
CA SER A 59 17.25 22.22 2.24
C SER A 59 17.03 21.57 0.87
N ALA A 60 17.62 20.39 0.65
CA ALA A 60 17.39 19.63 -0.58
C ALA A 60 15.94 19.14 -0.72
N ILE A 61 15.32 18.74 0.40
CA ILE A 61 13.90 18.37 0.45
C ILE A 61 13.03 19.59 0.15
N SER A 62 13.21 20.69 0.88
CA SER A 62 12.45 21.93 0.69
C SER A 62 12.59 22.47 -0.73
N GLN A 63 13.80 22.41 -1.30
CA GLN A 63 14.04 22.83 -2.68
C GLN A 63 13.36 21.92 -3.70
N CYS A 64 13.35 20.60 -3.49
CA CYS A 64 12.59 19.68 -4.33
C CYS A 64 11.09 19.96 -4.26
N LEU A 65 10.57 20.16 -3.05
CA LEU A 65 9.14 20.37 -2.81
C LEU A 65 8.67 21.78 -3.19
N LYS A 66 9.60 22.71 -3.46
CA LYS A 66 9.28 24.08 -3.83
C LYS A 66 8.36 24.12 -5.06
N GLY A 67 7.21 24.76 -4.91
CA GLY A 67 6.20 24.89 -5.97
C GLY A 67 5.39 23.62 -6.24
N LYS A 68 5.58 22.54 -5.47
CA LYS A 68 4.73 21.34 -5.53
C LYS A 68 3.64 21.42 -4.46
N VAL A 69 2.43 20.99 -4.81
CA VAL A 69 1.34 20.81 -3.86
C VAL A 69 1.25 19.33 -3.50
N VAL A 70 1.44 19.00 -2.22
CA VAL A 70 1.38 17.62 -1.73
C VAL A 70 0.16 17.48 -0.81
N HIS A 71 -0.79 16.66 -1.23
CA HIS A 71 -1.97 16.31 -0.43
C HIS A 71 -1.74 14.97 0.25
N MET A 72 -1.91 14.92 1.58
CA MET A 72 -1.69 13.72 2.37
C MET A 72 -2.97 13.37 3.13
N TYR A 73 -3.49 12.16 2.91
CA TYR A 73 -4.68 11.62 3.58
C TYR A 73 -4.35 10.28 4.21
N GLY A 74 -4.63 10.12 5.51
CA GLY A 74 -4.31 8.90 6.22
C GLY A 74 -4.56 8.97 7.72
N ASP A 75 -4.00 8.00 8.43
CA ASP A 75 -4.18 7.81 9.87
C ASP A 75 -3.04 8.45 10.69
N SER A 76 -2.91 8.04 11.96
CA SER A 76 -1.87 8.51 12.87
C SER A 76 -0.44 8.21 12.41
N THR A 77 -0.22 7.25 11.49
CA THR A 77 1.11 7.05 10.87
C THR A 77 1.43 8.17 9.90
N LEU A 78 0.45 8.60 9.09
CA LEU A 78 0.68 9.73 8.19
C LEU A 78 0.86 11.03 8.97
N ARG A 79 0.28 11.13 10.18
CA ARG A 79 0.60 12.21 11.11
C ARG A 79 2.09 12.21 11.53
N GLN A 80 2.71 11.05 11.71
CA GLN A 80 4.16 10.98 11.97
C GLN A 80 4.99 11.48 10.77
N TRP A 81 4.53 11.23 9.55
CA TRP A 81 5.19 11.78 8.36
C TRP A 81 5.05 13.29 8.30
N PHE A 82 3.86 13.81 8.60
CA PHE A 82 3.64 15.24 8.71
C PHE A 82 4.62 15.86 9.72
N GLU A 83 4.78 15.28 10.90
CA GLU A 83 5.70 15.80 11.94
C GLU A 83 7.17 15.74 11.52
N TYR A 84 7.54 14.78 10.67
CA TYR A 84 8.85 14.76 10.02
C TYR A 84 9.00 15.91 9.02
N PHE A 85 7.96 16.20 8.22
CA PHE A 85 7.97 17.26 7.21
C PHE A 85 7.77 18.68 7.77
N ASP A 86 7.09 18.85 8.89
CA ASP A 86 6.85 20.17 9.51
C ASP A 86 8.17 20.81 9.97
N GLN A 87 9.16 19.97 10.31
CA GLN A 87 10.54 20.40 10.52
C GLN A 87 11.24 20.91 9.24
N THR A 88 10.61 20.80 8.05
CA THR A 88 11.17 21.09 6.72
C THR A 88 10.42 22.17 5.92
N GLY A 89 9.30 22.70 6.43
CA GLY A 89 8.75 23.99 5.99
C GLY A 89 7.93 24.11 4.69
N PRO A 90 7.10 23.14 4.25
CA PRO A 90 5.98 23.47 3.35
C PRO A 90 4.61 23.28 4.01
N TYR A 91 3.69 24.21 3.73
CA TYR A 91 2.28 24.13 4.12
C TYR A 91 1.62 22.89 3.49
N MET A 92 1.11 21.98 4.33
CA MET A 92 0.46 20.74 3.92
C MET A 92 -0.98 20.71 4.46
N ILE A 93 -1.95 20.36 3.61
CA ILE A 93 -3.38 20.27 3.98
C ILE A 93 -3.67 18.84 4.46
N TRP A 94 -4.26 18.72 5.64
CA TRP A 94 -4.57 17.44 6.32
C TRP A 94 -6.07 17.26 6.52
N ASP A 95 -6.56 16.04 6.29
CA ASP A 95 -7.93 15.60 6.60
C ASP A 95 -7.93 14.14 7.09
N ASN A 96 -8.80 13.83 8.05
CA ASN A 96 -8.89 12.54 8.75
C ASN A 96 -10.14 11.76 8.30
N ALA A 97 -9.95 10.75 7.45
CA ALA A 97 -11.02 9.85 7.04
C ALA A 97 -10.89 8.47 7.71
N LYS A 98 -11.83 8.12 8.60
CA LYS A 98 -11.93 6.80 9.25
C LYS A 98 -13.03 5.93 8.63
N ASN A 99 -12.65 4.89 7.88
CA ASN A 99 -13.29 3.54 7.78
C ASN A 99 -12.65 2.77 6.63
N ILE A 100 -12.30 1.48 6.74
CA ILE A 100 -11.37 0.85 5.79
C ILE A 100 -12.03 -0.06 4.71
N LEU A 101 -13.26 -0.55 4.90
CA LEU A 101 -13.87 -1.53 3.99
C LEU A 101 -14.85 -0.95 2.94
N VAL A 102 -15.65 0.06 3.30
CA VAL A 102 -16.51 0.84 2.36
C VAL A 102 -15.66 1.71 1.41
N THR A 103 -14.36 1.73 1.63
CA THR A 103 -13.48 2.84 1.29
C THR A 103 -12.61 2.58 0.09
N TYR A 104 -12.11 1.37 -0.17
CA TYR A 104 -11.26 1.15 -1.36
C TYR A 104 -11.98 1.43 -2.69
N ARG A 105 -13.27 1.12 -2.79
CA ARG A 105 -14.08 1.46 -3.98
C ARG A 105 -14.26 2.97 -4.11
N SER A 106 -14.51 3.67 -3.01
CA SER A 106 -14.69 5.12 -2.98
C SER A 106 -13.37 5.86 -3.27
N ILE A 107 -12.25 5.41 -2.69
CA ILE A 107 -10.91 5.91 -2.98
C ILE A 107 -10.59 5.65 -4.45
N ARG A 108 -10.83 4.44 -4.98
CA ARG A 108 -10.63 4.15 -6.41
C ARG A 108 -11.40 5.12 -7.30
N ARG A 109 -12.68 5.37 -7.02
CA ARG A 109 -13.47 6.38 -7.75
C ARG A 109 -12.91 7.80 -7.60
N ALA A 110 -12.42 8.17 -6.42
CA ALA A 110 -11.79 9.46 -6.19
C ALA A 110 -10.49 9.61 -7.01
N VAL A 111 -9.64 8.58 -7.01
CA VAL A 111 -8.40 8.53 -7.80
C VAL A 111 -8.70 8.59 -9.30
N ILE A 112 -9.71 7.86 -9.79
CA ILE A 112 -10.17 7.97 -11.19
C ILE A 112 -10.57 9.41 -11.53
N ARG A 113 -11.41 10.03 -10.70
CA ARG A 113 -11.83 11.43 -10.92
C ARG A 113 -10.66 12.40 -10.89
N LEU A 114 -9.70 12.18 -10.00
CA LEU A 114 -8.49 12.99 -9.90
C LEU A 114 -7.65 12.89 -11.18
N LEU A 115 -7.32 11.66 -11.61
CA LEU A 115 -6.49 11.42 -12.79
C LEU A 115 -7.20 11.84 -14.09
N ASN A 116 -8.54 11.74 -14.16
CA ASN A 116 -9.29 12.27 -15.30
C ASN A 116 -9.22 13.80 -15.39
N ARG A 117 -9.13 14.50 -14.26
CA ARG A 117 -9.02 15.97 -14.21
C ARG A 117 -7.58 16.46 -14.36
N ALA A 118 -6.63 15.70 -13.84
CA ALA A 118 -5.20 16.05 -13.80
C ALA A 118 -4.37 14.77 -14.00
N PRO A 119 -4.16 14.33 -15.25
CA PRO A 119 -3.54 13.04 -15.57
C PRO A 119 -2.08 12.92 -15.11
N ASP A 120 -1.38 14.05 -15.00
CA ASP A 120 0.01 14.11 -14.55
C ASP A 120 0.17 14.05 -13.01
N THR A 121 -0.94 13.91 -12.28
CA THR A 121 -0.90 13.82 -10.81
C THR A 121 -0.24 12.51 -10.38
N LEU A 122 0.87 12.61 -9.64
CA LEU A 122 1.47 11.46 -8.97
C LEU A 122 0.59 11.02 -7.79
N VAL A 123 0.12 9.77 -7.83
CA VAL A 123 -0.62 9.15 -6.72
C VAL A 123 0.26 8.10 -6.06
N VAL A 124 0.53 8.28 -4.77
CA VAL A 124 1.29 7.33 -3.94
C VAL A 124 0.37 6.77 -2.87
N ILE A 125 0.37 5.44 -2.72
CA ILE A 125 -0.42 4.74 -1.70
C ILE A 125 0.56 4.08 -0.73
N MET A 126 0.37 4.33 0.55
CA MET A 126 1.10 3.62 1.61
C MET A 126 0.28 2.40 2.05
N THR A 127 0.92 1.24 2.21
CA THR A 127 0.28 0.03 2.76
C THR A 127 0.22 0.08 4.30
N ALA A 128 -0.35 -0.93 4.94
CA ALA A 128 -0.47 -0.95 6.40
C ALA A 128 0.85 -1.31 7.09
N ASN A 129 1.10 -0.75 8.27
CA ASN A 129 2.20 -1.19 9.15
C ASN A 129 1.82 -2.46 9.91
N LEU A 130 2.80 -3.31 10.19
CA LEU A 130 2.65 -4.36 11.19
C LEU A 130 2.51 -3.78 12.60
N ARG A 131 1.74 -4.47 13.43
CA ARG A 131 1.53 -4.13 14.84
C ARG A 131 2.15 -5.21 15.72
N GLY A 132 2.71 -4.81 16.85
CA GLY A 132 3.08 -5.76 17.90
C GLY A 132 1.83 -6.29 18.57
N LEU A 133 1.69 -7.61 18.70
CA LEU A 133 0.48 -8.22 19.26
C LEU A 133 0.66 -8.47 20.76
N THR A 134 0.10 -7.59 21.59
CA THR A 134 -0.17 -7.91 22.99
C THR A 134 -1.45 -8.76 23.12
N PRO A 135 -1.68 -9.46 24.26
CA PRO A 135 -2.91 -10.24 24.45
C PRO A 135 -4.20 -9.43 24.26
N SER A 136 -4.23 -8.16 24.68
CA SER A 136 -5.39 -7.29 24.53
C SER A 136 -5.60 -6.82 23.10
N GLU A 137 -4.52 -6.56 22.35
CA GLU A 137 -4.61 -6.16 20.94
C GLU A 137 -5.03 -7.33 20.05
N SER A 138 -4.59 -8.55 20.36
CA SER A 138 -4.91 -9.77 19.60
C SER A 138 -6.42 -10.08 19.56
N LEU A 139 -7.20 -9.54 20.50
CA LEU A 139 -8.66 -9.68 20.52
C LEU A 139 -9.35 -8.82 19.44
N ASN A 140 -8.73 -7.71 19.05
CA ASN A 140 -9.34 -6.71 18.17
C ASN A 140 -8.61 -6.57 16.83
N TYR A 141 -7.38 -7.06 16.73
CA TYR A 141 -6.51 -6.89 15.56
C TYR A 141 -5.97 -8.24 15.09
N SER A 142 -5.96 -8.41 13.77
CA SER A 142 -5.45 -9.61 13.11
C SER A 142 -4.58 -9.21 11.94
N ASP A 143 -3.29 -9.51 12.01
CA ASP A 143 -2.35 -9.30 10.89
C ASP A 143 -2.77 -10.09 9.66
N TRP A 144 -3.37 -11.27 9.85
CA TRP A 144 -3.98 -12.03 8.75
C TRP A 144 -5.06 -11.23 8.02
N TYR A 145 -5.96 -10.59 8.76
CA TYR A 145 -7.02 -9.76 8.17
C TYR A 145 -6.44 -8.53 7.47
N THR A 146 -5.47 -7.86 8.10
CA THR A 146 -4.76 -6.71 7.49
C THR A 146 -4.06 -7.11 6.20
N LEU A 147 -3.44 -8.29 6.14
CA LEU A 147 -2.84 -8.84 4.93
C LEU A 147 -3.89 -9.09 3.83
N GLN A 148 -5.10 -9.54 4.17
CA GLN A 148 -6.17 -9.66 3.18
C GLN A 148 -6.58 -8.30 2.62
N LEU A 149 -6.68 -7.28 3.48
CA LEU A 149 -6.97 -5.91 3.04
C LEU A 149 -5.87 -5.36 2.13
N ASP A 150 -4.59 -5.64 2.42
CA ASP A 150 -3.47 -5.27 1.56
C ASP A 150 -3.56 -5.93 0.17
N LYS A 151 -3.88 -7.23 0.12
CA LYS A 151 -4.13 -7.93 -1.16
C LYS A 151 -5.28 -7.30 -1.94
N VAL A 152 -6.37 -6.94 -1.26
CA VAL A 152 -7.52 -6.25 -1.88
C VAL A 152 -7.11 -4.87 -2.39
N LEU A 153 -6.37 -4.08 -1.61
CA LEU A 153 -5.85 -2.78 -2.01
C LEU A 153 -5.03 -2.88 -3.31
N ARG A 154 -4.06 -3.80 -3.35
CA ARG A 154 -3.24 -4.04 -4.55
C ARG A 154 -4.07 -4.45 -5.75
N ALA A 155 -5.07 -5.31 -5.56
CA ALA A 155 -5.98 -5.72 -6.64
C ALA A 155 -6.85 -4.54 -7.14
N VAL A 156 -7.34 -3.70 -6.22
CA VAL A 156 -8.16 -2.52 -6.53
C VAL A 156 -7.38 -1.50 -7.36
N PHE A 157 -6.10 -1.32 -7.10
CA PHE A 157 -5.26 -0.36 -7.83
C PHE A 157 -4.37 -1.00 -8.91
N LYS A 158 -4.51 -2.31 -9.15
CA LYS A 158 -3.81 -2.99 -10.25
C LYS A 158 -4.17 -2.33 -11.58
N GLY A 159 -3.13 -1.99 -12.36
CA GLY A 159 -3.29 -1.34 -13.66
C GLY A 159 -3.47 0.19 -13.60
N PHE A 160 -3.52 0.79 -12.42
CA PHE A 160 -3.46 2.25 -12.27
C PHE A 160 -2.01 2.73 -12.20
N ASN A 161 -1.76 3.96 -12.67
CA ASN A 161 -0.48 4.64 -12.49
C ASN A 161 -0.36 5.18 -11.05
N VAL A 162 -0.26 4.26 -10.09
CA VAL A 162 0.01 4.56 -8.69
C VAL A 162 1.37 4.00 -8.28
N ARG A 163 2.04 4.66 -7.35
CA ARG A 163 3.24 4.14 -6.68
C ARG A 163 2.89 3.65 -5.28
N LEU A 164 3.63 2.66 -4.78
CA LEU A 164 3.42 2.12 -3.44
C LEU A 164 4.60 2.44 -2.53
N VAL A 165 4.34 2.95 -1.34
CA VAL A 165 5.26 2.81 -0.21
C VAL A 165 4.81 1.59 0.57
N ASP A 166 5.55 0.49 0.41
CA ASP A 166 5.16 -0.82 0.95
C ASP A 166 5.52 -0.96 2.43
N ALA A 167 4.85 -0.18 3.25
CA ALA A 167 5.00 -0.15 4.71
C ALA A 167 4.90 -1.54 5.36
N TRP A 168 4.06 -2.43 4.83
CA TRP A 168 3.93 -3.80 5.30
C TRP A 168 5.26 -4.54 5.22
N GLU A 169 5.88 -4.59 4.04
CA GLU A 169 7.15 -5.28 3.88
C GLU A 169 8.31 -4.55 4.56
N MET A 170 8.28 -3.22 4.58
CA MET A 170 9.29 -2.44 5.29
C MET A 170 9.26 -2.71 6.80
N THR A 171 8.09 -2.77 7.40
CA THR A 171 7.98 -3.09 8.84
C THR A 171 8.31 -4.56 9.11
N LEU A 172 7.95 -5.48 8.19
CA LEU A 172 8.23 -6.92 8.32
C LEU A 172 9.73 -7.22 8.25
N ALA A 173 10.45 -6.56 7.35
CA ALA A 173 11.86 -6.84 7.08
C ALA A 173 12.83 -6.09 8.00
N HIS A 174 12.34 -5.19 8.86
CA HIS A 174 13.19 -4.44 9.78
C HIS A 174 13.39 -5.21 11.09
N HIS A 175 14.58 -5.11 11.68
CA HIS A 175 14.90 -5.74 12.95
C HIS A 175 14.25 -5.07 14.19
N LEU A 176 13.50 -3.97 14.01
CA LEU A 176 12.85 -3.29 15.12
C LEU A 176 11.53 -4.02 15.41
N PRO A 177 11.07 -4.03 16.68
CA PRO A 177 9.83 -4.72 17.01
C PRO A 177 8.66 -4.13 16.22
N HIS A 178 7.72 -4.99 15.82
CA HIS A 178 6.50 -4.56 15.16
C HIS A 178 5.76 -3.55 16.05
N ASN A 179 5.41 -2.42 15.46
CA ASN A 179 4.70 -1.35 16.14
C ASN A 179 3.86 -0.64 15.09
N ILE A 180 2.57 -0.47 15.36
CA ILE A 180 1.64 0.25 14.48
C ILE A 180 2.14 1.68 14.21
N HIS A 181 2.90 2.23 15.15
CA HIS A 181 3.68 3.45 15.08
C HIS A 181 5.17 3.10 14.94
N PRO A 182 5.65 2.82 13.73
CA PRO A 182 6.99 2.32 13.52
C PRO A 182 8.04 3.35 13.98
N GLY A 183 9.21 2.83 14.39
CA GLY A 183 10.31 3.67 14.84
C GLY A 183 10.83 4.61 13.74
N ARG A 184 11.50 5.69 14.16
CA ARG A 184 12.06 6.71 13.24
C ARG A 184 12.88 6.15 12.08
N PRO A 185 13.75 5.12 12.24
CA PRO A 185 14.50 4.57 11.10
C PRO A 185 13.62 4.01 9.98
N ILE A 186 12.49 3.40 10.32
CA ILE A 186 11.53 2.86 9.35
C ILE A 186 10.79 4.02 8.67
N VAL A 187 10.26 4.96 9.46
CA VAL A 187 9.55 6.16 8.94
C VAL A 187 10.45 6.97 7.99
N LYS A 188 11.72 7.16 8.36
CA LYS A 188 12.76 7.79 7.53
C LYS A 188 12.87 7.12 6.16
N ASN A 189 12.97 5.79 6.13
CA ASN A 189 13.05 5.04 4.88
C ASN A 189 11.77 5.14 4.05
N MET A 190 10.59 5.12 4.69
CA MET A 190 9.32 5.29 3.99
C MET A 190 9.23 6.66 3.31
N ILE A 191 9.69 7.71 4.00
CA ILE A 191 9.78 9.08 3.48
C ILE A 191 10.80 9.17 2.35
N ASP A 192 11.96 8.52 2.48
CA ASP A 192 12.98 8.48 1.43
C ASP A 192 12.43 7.86 0.13
N ILE A 193 11.58 6.82 0.22
CA ILE A 193 10.88 6.26 -0.94
C ILE A 193 9.87 7.27 -1.51
N LEU A 194 9.02 7.86 -0.66
CA LEU A 194 8.04 8.86 -1.10
C LEU A 194 8.74 10.00 -1.87
N LEU A 195 9.80 10.56 -1.30
CA LEU A 195 10.58 11.63 -1.91
C LEU A 195 11.31 11.16 -3.17
N SER A 196 11.73 9.90 -3.25
CA SER A 196 12.29 9.34 -4.49
C SER A 196 11.28 9.30 -5.63
N TYR A 197 9.97 9.19 -5.33
CA TYR A 197 8.93 9.33 -6.35
C TYR A 197 8.66 10.79 -6.75
N ILE A 198 8.75 11.73 -5.80
CA ILE A 198 8.41 13.15 -6.03
C ILE A 198 9.58 13.93 -6.65
N CYS A 199 10.80 13.63 -6.19
CA CYS A 199 12.04 14.35 -6.46
C CYS A 199 12.89 13.65 -7.52
N THR A 200 12.28 13.02 -8.51
CA THR A 200 13.00 12.47 -9.66
C THR A 200 13.85 13.58 -10.30
N LYS A 201 15.14 13.33 -10.47
CA LYS A 201 16.04 14.25 -11.18
C LYS A 201 15.61 14.44 -12.63
#